data_AF-A0A937PNP6-F1
#
_entry.id   AF-A0A937PNP6-F1
#
_cell.length_a   1.000
_cell.length_b   1.000
_cell.length_c   1.000
_cell.angle_alpha   90.00
_cell.angle_beta   90.00
_cell.angle_gamma   90.00
#
_symmetry.space_group_name_H-M   'P 1'
#
loop_
_entity.id
_entity.type
_entity.pdbx_description
1 polymer ?
#
loop_
_entity_poly.entity_id
_entity_poly.type
_entity_poly.pdbx_seq_one_letter_code
_entity_poly.pdbx_strand_id
1 'polypeptide(L)'
;MKQVRGGLAAVMVIMAGVTATALPTRAAPVEKADKPADKPASATRKVPTPTKAQQIWQDCEIGLLFCFDLPIAAEIYTKNNTYRKRVDPKKYSPTKLDTDKWLALANTANARYALFTATHFSGFMQWQSDAYPYGLKQSAWRGGKGDVVGDFVASCRKAKVLPGLFFSTHRNVNQTVWGHYVNWGKGKGTPGQDKYNRIAEKQFTELMTGYGPLFHVWFDAGNKTPSEGGG
;
A
#
# COMPACT_ATOMS: atom_id res chain seq x y z
N MET A 1 27.34 -26.59 12.22
CA MET A 1 26.78 -25.23 12.43
C MET A 1 25.99 -24.83 11.19
N LYS A 2 24.66 -24.75 11.25
CA LYS A 2 23.82 -24.32 10.12
C LYS A 2 23.57 -22.81 10.23
N GLN A 3 23.93 -22.10 9.17
CA GLN A 3 23.80 -20.66 9.02
C GLN A 3 22.31 -20.25 9.04
N VAL A 4 21.90 -19.48 10.05
CA VAL A 4 20.55 -18.94 10.17
C VAL A 4 20.45 -17.73 9.24
N ARG A 5 19.79 -17.90 8.09
CA ARG A 5 19.47 -16.78 7.19
C ARG A 5 18.36 -15.95 7.84
N GLY A 6 18.66 -14.71 8.19
CA GLY A 6 17.67 -13.76 8.68
C GLY A 6 16.62 -13.49 7.61
N GLY A 7 15.34 -13.57 7.99
CA GLY A 7 14.22 -13.19 7.13
C GLY A 7 14.36 -11.72 6.72
N LEU A 8 14.57 -11.49 5.43
CA LEU A 8 14.69 -10.14 4.88
C LEU A 8 13.27 -9.61 4.65
N ALA A 9 12.88 -8.56 5.39
CA ALA A 9 11.77 -7.73 4.96
C ALA A 9 12.19 -7.02 3.67
N ALA A 10 11.38 -7.08 2.61
CA ALA A 10 11.64 -6.31 1.41
C ALA A 10 11.26 -4.85 1.68
N VAL A 11 12.25 -3.96 1.64
CA VAL A 11 12.06 -2.51 1.76
C VAL A 11 12.14 -1.92 0.36
N MET A 12 11.04 -1.33 -0.11
CA MET A 12 11.03 -0.56 -1.35
C MET A 12 11.15 0.92 -1.02
N VAL A 13 12.13 1.60 -1.64
CA VAL A 13 12.27 3.06 -1.53
C VAL A 13 11.37 3.72 -2.57
N ILE A 14 10.49 4.60 -2.13
CA ILE A 14 9.63 5.42 -2.99
C ILE A 14 10.30 6.79 -3.08
N MET A 15 10.79 7.14 -4.27
CA MET A 15 11.41 8.44 -4.55
C MET A 15 10.41 9.32 -5.31
N ALA A 16 10.10 10.51 -4.79
CA ALA A 16 9.41 11.54 -5.55
C ALA A 16 10.45 12.45 -6.24
N GLY A 17 10.90 12.09 -7.44
CA GLY A 17 11.89 12.87 -8.19
C GLY A 17 11.37 13.37 -9.54
N VAL A 18 11.21 14.69 -9.68
CA VAL A 18 11.37 15.37 -10.97
C VAL A 18 12.73 16.06 -10.91
N THR A 19 13.75 15.44 -11.48
CA THR A 19 14.99 16.15 -11.83
C THR A 19 14.72 16.93 -13.11
N ALA A 20 14.64 18.25 -13.03
CA ALA A 20 14.67 19.10 -14.20
C ALA A 20 16.08 19.09 -14.80
N THR A 21 16.36 18.17 -15.71
CA THR A 21 17.52 18.26 -16.61
C THR A 21 17.09 19.01 -17.88
N ALA A 22 17.70 20.17 -18.11
CA ALA A 22 17.51 20.93 -19.33
C ALA A 22 17.96 20.11 -20.55
N LEU A 23 17.06 19.92 -21.51
CA LEU A 23 17.36 19.29 -22.81
C LEU A 23 17.95 20.32 -23.79
N PRO A 24 18.94 19.95 -24.63
CA PRO A 24 19.51 20.87 -25.60
C PRO A 24 18.56 21.06 -26.80
N THR A 25 18.39 22.31 -27.21
CA THR A 25 17.62 22.74 -28.37
C THR A 25 18.31 22.36 -29.69
N ARG A 26 17.60 21.66 -30.57
CA ARG A 26 17.90 21.64 -32.01
C ARG A 26 16.62 21.99 -32.77
N ALA A 27 16.54 23.23 -33.24
CA ALA A 27 15.46 23.69 -34.10
C ALA A 27 15.68 23.21 -35.54
N ALA A 28 14.62 22.70 -36.17
CA ALA A 28 14.50 22.64 -37.62
C ALA A 28 13.45 23.68 -38.06
N PRO A 29 13.56 24.28 -39.27
CA PRO A 29 12.72 25.41 -39.65
C PRO A 29 11.33 24.95 -40.08
N VAL A 30 10.31 25.67 -39.61
CA VAL A 30 8.90 25.48 -40.00
C VAL A 30 8.59 26.35 -41.21
N GLU A 31 8.12 25.72 -42.28
CA GLU A 31 7.60 26.36 -43.49
C GLU A 31 6.28 27.10 -43.19
N LYS A 32 6.18 28.36 -43.63
CA LYS A 32 4.99 29.20 -43.40
C LYS A 32 3.87 28.83 -44.37
N ALA A 33 2.69 28.55 -43.82
CA ALA A 33 1.43 28.63 -44.55
C ALA A 33 0.54 29.68 -43.88
N ASP A 34 0.40 30.84 -44.53
CA ASP A 34 -0.51 31.91 -44.12
C ASP A 34 -1.96 31.55 -44.46
N LYS A 35 -2.81 31.47 -43.42
CA LYS A 35 -4.24 31.81 -43.49
C LYS A 35 -4.63 32.51 -42.19
N PRO A 36 -5.49 33.56 -42.22
CA PRO A 36 -5.87 34.28 -41.02
C PRO A 36 -6.76 33.38 -40.17
N ALA A 37 -6.20 32.86 -39.07
CA ALA A 37 -6.97 32.12 -38.09
C ALA A 37 -7.92 33.10 -37.37
N ASP A 38 -9.20 32.74 -37.31
CA ASP A 38 -10.13 33.25 -36.31
C ASP A 38 -9.45 33.26 -34.94
N LYS A 39 -9.46 34.42 -34.26
CA LYS A 39 -8.91 34.55 -32.91
C LYS A 39 -9.49 33.45 -32.01
N PRO A 40 -8.69 32.50 -31.48
CA PRO A 40 -9.16 31.73 -30.35
C PRO A 40 -9.11 32.66 -29.14
N ALA A 41 -10.23 32.79 -28.45
CA ALA A 41 -10.33 33.49 -27.18
C ALA A 41 -9.21 33.00 -26.25
N SER A 42 -8.34 33.93 -25.83
CA SER A 42 -7.32 33.72 -24.82
C SER A 42 -8.00 33.52 -23.46
N ALA A 43 -8.48 32.31 -23.20
CA ALA A 43 -8.74 31.87 -21.85
C ALA A 43 -7.40 31.43 -21.24
N THR A 44 -6.82 32.26 -20.39
CA THR A 44 -5.65 31.90 -19.58
C THR A 44 -6.00 30.65 -18.77
N ARG A 45 -5.57 29.47 -19.23
CA ARG A 45 -5.81 28.20 -18.55
C ARG A 45 -5.04 28.20 -17.23
N LYS A 46 -5.78 28.29 -16.12
CA LYS A 46 -5.20 28.22 -14.77
C LYS A 46 -4.43 26.91 -14.62
N VAL A 47 -3.13 27.00 -14.37
CA VAL A 47 -2.27 25.84 -14.15
C VAL A 47 -2.69 25.16 -12.84
N PRO A 48 -2.88 23.83 -12.82
CA PRO A 48 -3.17 23.11 -11.58
C PRO A 48 -2.03 23.31 -10.56
N THR A 49 -2.37 23.71 -9.34
CA THR A 49 -1.43 23.83 -8.21
C THR A 49 -1.72 22.75 -7.17
N PRO A 50 -0.70 22.24 -6.45
CA PRO A 50 -0.92 21.21 -5.45
C PRO A 50 -1.80 21.73 -4.30
N THR A 51 -2.61 20.83 -3.75
CA THR A 51 -3.24 21.03 -2.44
C THR A 51 -2.17 21.00 -1.34
N LYS A 52 -2.52 21.48 -0.14
CA LYS A 52 -1.61 21.43 1.02
C LYS A 52 -1.15 20.01 1.35
N ALA A 53 -2.03 19.02 1.24
CA ALA A 53 -1.66 17.61 1.48
C ALA A 53 -0.66 17.10 0.44
N GLN A 54 -0.85 17.45 -0.84
CA GLN A 54 0.08 17.11 -1.92
C GLN A 54 1.43 17.81 -1.75
N GLN A 55 1.45 19.07 -1.27
CA GLN A 55 2.68 19.78 -0.98
C GLN A 55 3.46 19.10 0.17
N ILE A 56 2.79 18.77 1.28
CA ILE A 56 3.43 18.04 2.40
C ILE A 56 3.99 16.70 1.93
N TRP A 57 3.28 15.99 1.06
CA TRP A 57 3.78 14.75 0.47
C TRP A 57 5.00 14.97 -0.42
N GLN A 58 4.99 16.02 -1.24
CA GLN A 58 6.13 16.38 -2.07
C GLN A 58 7.35 16.75 -1.22
N ASP A 59 7.14 17.50 -0.14
CA ASP A 59 8.20 17.93 0.81
C ASP A 59 8.76 16.77 1.64
N CYS A 60 8.09 15.61 1.66
CA CYS A 60 8.63 14.42 2.29
C CYS A 60 9.81 13.82 1.51
N GLU A 61 9.86 14.02 0.19
CA GLU A 61 10.86 13.54 -0.77
C GLU A 61 11.01 12.01 -0.88
N ILE A 62 11.31 11.36 0.25
CA ILE A 62 11.58 9.92 0.37
C ILE A 62 10.60 9.29 1.37
N GLY A 63 9.99 8.19 0.93
CA GLY A 63 9.25 7.28 1.79
C GLY A 63 9.69 5.84 1.65
N LEU A 64 9.39 5.03 2.66
CA LEU A 64 9.65 3.60 2.65
C LEU A 64 8.35 2.81 2.61
N LEU A 65 8.34 1.69 1.88
CA LEU A 65 7.28 0.69 1.95
C LEU A 65 7.86 -0.62 2.51
N PHE A 66 7.28 -1.07 3.63
CA PHE A 66 7.58 -2.35 4.27
C PHE A 66 6.56 -3.39 3.81
N CYS A 67 6.98 -4.27 2.91
CA CYS A 67 6.16 -5.37 2.42
C CYS A 67 6.37 -6.61 3.31
N PHE A 68 5.36 -6.93 4.10
CA PHE A 68 5.33 -8.11 4.97
C PHE A 68 3.94 -8.74 4.93
N ASP A 69 3.86 -10.06 4.88
CA ASP A 69 2.60 -10.80 4.79
C ASP A 69 2.79 -12.21 5.40
N LEU A 70 1.70 -12.92 5.67
CA LEU A 70 1.71 -14.26 6.27
C LEU A 70 2.67 -15.24 5.56
N PRO A 71 2.72 -15.34 4.22
CA PRO A 71 3.68 -16.24 3.59
C PRO A 71 5.13 -15.93 3.94
N ILE A 72 5.51 -14.64 4.05
CA ILE A 72 6.86 -14.24 4.45
C ILE A 72 7.11 -14.60 5.92
N ALA A 73 6.15 -14.32 6.80
CA ALA A 73 6.21 -14.66 8.22
C ALA A 73 6.30 -16.18 8.48
N ALA A 74 5.81 -16.99 7.54
CA ALA A 74 5.86 -18.45 7.55
C ALA A 74 7.03 -19.03 6.73
N GLU A 75 7.91 -18.17 6.20
CA GLU A 75 9.05 -18.55 5.34
C GLU A 75 8.64 -19.34 4.07
N ILE A 76 7.47 -19.03 3.53
CA ILE A 76 6.91 -19.63 2.31
C ILE A 76 7.11 -18.67 1.13
N TYR A 77 8.05 -19.02 0.25
CA TYR A 77 8.39 -18.24 -0.92
C TYR A 77 7.83 -18.87 -2.20
N THR A 78 7.26 -18.05 -3.07
CA THR A 78 6.80 -18.46 -4.41
C THR A 78 7.46 -17.60 -5.47
N LYS A 79 7.61 -18.14 -6.68
CA LYS A 79 8.00 -17.31 -7.83
C LYS A 79 6.89 -16.29 -8.09
N ASN A 80 7.28 -15.02 -8.22
CA ASN A 80 6.40 -13.89 -8.56
C ASN A 80 5.24 -13.62 -7.60
N ASN A 81 5.34 -14.02 -6.32
CA ASN A 81 4.30 -13.79 -5.30
C ASN A 81 2.90 -14.31 -5.70
N THR A 82 2.84 -15.39 -6.49
CA THR A 82 1.58 -15.93 -7.05
C THR A 82 0.88 -16.89 -6.09
N TYR A 83 0.63 -16.44 -4.87
CA TYR A 83 -0.11 -17.22 -3.89
C TYR A 83 -1.56 -17.42 -4.36
N ARG A 84 -1.98 -18.68 -4.47
CA ARG A 84 -3.38 -19.06 -4.72
C ARG A 84 -3.95 -20.00 -3.65
N LYS A 85 -3.13 -20.36 -2.66
CA LYS A 85 -3.50 -21.22 -1.54
C LYS A 85 -3.34 -20.44 -0.25
N ARG A 86 -4.31 -20.59 0.65
CA ARG A 86 -4.24 -20.03 2.00
C ARG A 86 -3.13 -20.73 2.77
N VAL A 87 -2.30 -19.93 3.43
CA VAL A 87 -1.36 -20.42 4.45
C VAL A 87 -2.11 -20.49 5.77
N ASP A 88 -1.85 -21.52 6.58
CA ASP A 88 -2.42 -21.64 7.92
C ASP A 88 -1.94 -20.48 8.82
N PRO A 89 -2.84 -19.67 9.43
CA PRO A 89 -2.48 -18.60 10.36
C PRO A 89 -1.54 -19.03 11.49
N LYS A 90 -1.59 -20.30 11.92
CA LYS A 90 -0.71 -20.84 12.96
C LYS A 90 0.76 -20.86 12.55
N LYS A 91 1.06 -20.77 11.25
CA LYS A 91 2.44 -20.67 10.74
C LYS A 91 3.00 -19.26 10.80
N TYR A 92 2.19 -18.25 11.11
CA TYR A 92 2.69 -16.91 11.38
C TYR A 92 3.53 -16.94 12.65
N SER A 93 4.86 -16.86 12.53
CA SER A 93 5.76 -16.91 13.69
C SER A 93 7.02 -16.05 13.51
N PRO A 94 6.88 -14.73 13.32
CA PRO A 94 8.04 -13.86 13.20
C PRO A 94 8.61 -13.54 14.60
N THR A 95 9.39 -14.45 15.15
CA THR A 95 9.93 -14.39 16.53
C THR A 95 10.87 -13.20 16.77
N LYS A 96 11.44 -12.62 15.71
CA LYS A 96 12.35 -11.47 15.76
C LYS A 96 11.74 -10.20 15.18
N LEU A 97 10.42 -10.14 15.02
CA LEU A 97 9.74 -8.95 14.51
C LEU A 97 9.93 -7.78 15.48
N ASP A 98 10.45 -6.68 14.95
CA ASP A 98 10.79 -5.47 15.69
C ASP A 98 10.65 -4.28 14.74
N THR A 99 9.55 -3.55 14.87
CA THR A 99 9.23 -2.39 14.04
C THR A 99 10.12 -1.20 14.36
N ASP A 100 10.67 -1.09 15.57
CA ASP A 100 11.62 -0.02 15.90
C ASP A 100 12.89 -0.15 15.07
N LYS A 101 13.35 -1.37 14.79
CA LYS A 101 14.49 -1.61 13.88
C LYS A 101 14.18 -1.24 12.44
N TRP A 102 12.95 -1.43 11.98
CA TRP A 102 12.53 -1.02 10.64
C TRP A 102 12.61 0.50 10.50
N LEU A 103 12.13 1.23 11.51
CA LEU A 103 12.11 2.68 11.49
C LEU A 103 13.48 3.31 11.82
N ALA A 104 14.38 2.59 12.50
CA ALA A 104 15.78 3.00 12.60
C ALA A 104 16.43 3.15 11.21
N LEU A 105 16.12 2.25 10.28
CA LEU A 105 16.58 2.34 8.88
C LEU A 105 15.97 3.55 8.15
N ALA A 106 14.70 3.88 8.43
CA ALA A 106 14.04 5.05 7.85
C ALA A 106 14.80 6.35 8.15
N ASN A 107 15.30 6.50 9.38
CA ASN A 107 16.11 7.65 9.77
C ASN A 107 17.43 7.71 8.99
N THR A 108 18.10 6.58 8.78
CA THR A 108 19.35 6.54 7.99
C THR A 108 19.13 6.86 6.52
N ALA A 109 17.95 6.55 5.98
CA ALA A 109 17.57 6.86 4.60
C ALA A 109 16.99 8.28 4.43
N ASN A 110 16.95 9.08 5.51
CA ASN A 110 16.29 10.39 5.55
C ASN A 110 14.80 10.33 5.12
N ALA A 111 14.15 9.17 5.25
CA ALA A 111 12.76 8.99 4.87
C ALA A 111 11.83 9.71 5.85
N ARG A 112 10.86 10.46 5.33
CA ARG A 112 9.93 11.27 6.12
C ARG A 112 8.61 10.57 6.41
N TYR A 113 8.26 9.57 5.61
CA TYR A 113 7.10 8.70 5.85
C TYR A 113 7.42 7.23 5.60
N ALA A 114 6.61 6.36 6.19
CA ALA A 114 6.70 4.92 6.00
C ALA A 114 5.31 4.32 5.83
N LEU A 115 5.20 3.33 4.94
CA LEU A 115 4.01 2.56 4.65
C LEU A 115 4.22 1.11 5.09
N PHE A 116 3.20 0.51 5.68
CA PHE A 116 3.18 -0.91 6.01
C PHE A 116 1.98 -1.61 5.36
N THR A 117 2.21 -2.80 4.80
CA THR A 117 1.16 -3.63 4.20
C THR A 117 0.23 -4.22 5.26
N ALA A 118 -0.77 -3.45 5.73
CA ALA A 118 -1.79 -3.95 6.66
C ALA A 118 -2.47 -5.22 6.13
N THR A 119 -2.70 -5.25 4.81
CA THR A 119 -3.00 -6.46 4.03
C THR A 119 -2.15 -6.48 2.76
N HIS A 120 -1.85 -7.66 2.25
CA HIS A 120 -1.34 -7.87 0.89
C HIS A 120 -2.11 -9.03 0.23
N PHE A 121 -1.54 -9.70 -0.77
CA PHE A 121 -2.26 -10.68 -1.60
C PHE A 121 -2.84 -11.87 -0.82
N SER A 122 -2.26 -12.29 0.31
CA SER A 122 -2.79 -13.43 1.07
C SER A 122 -4.20 -13.16 1.61
N GLY A 123 -4.54 -11.88 1.83
CA GLY A 123 -5.73 -11.48 2.58
C GLY A 123 -5.61 -11.69 4.09
N PHE A 124 -4.42 -11.97 4.62
CA PHE A 124 -4.20 -12.09 6.06
C PHE A 124 -4.20 -10.70 6.70
N MET A 125 -4.99 -10.53 7.77
CA MET A 125 -5.07 -9.27 8.49
C MET A 125 -3.99 -9.18 9.56
N GLN A 126 -3.08 -8.21 9.42
CA GLN A 126 -1.93 -8.01 10.32
C GLN A 126 -2.24 -7.10 11.51
N TRP A 127 -3.52 -7.00 11.88
CA TRP A 127 -4.03 -6.28 13.03
C TRP A 127 -5.18 -7.04 13.69
N GLN A 128 -5.68 -6.53 14.81
CA GLN A 128 -6.75 -7.16 15.60
C GLN A 128 -8.15 -6.91 15.00
N SER A 129 -8.37 -7.37 13.77
CA SER A 129 -9.63 -7.22 13.03
C SER A 129 -10.73 -8.22 13.41
N ASP A 130 -11.99 -7.82 13.23
CA ASP A 130 -13.17 -8.69 13.29
C ASP A 130 -13.89 -8.80 11.93
N ALA A 131 -13.24 -8.42 10.82
CA ALA A 131 -13.86 -8.47 9.50
C ALA A 131 -14.08 -9.92 9.00
N TYR A 132 -13.16 -10.84 9.30
CA TYR A 132 -13.29 -12.29 9.07
C TYR A 132 -12.25 -13.09 9.87
N PRO A 133 -12.37 -14.42 10.01
CA PRO A 133 -11.43 -15.21 10.82
C PRO A 133 -10.16 -15.61 10.03
N TYR A 134 -9.41 -14.62 9.54
CA TYR A 134 -8.10 -14.86 8.89
C TYR A 134 -7.15 -13.68 9.10
N GLY A 135 -6.62 -13.58 10.32
CA GLY A 135 -5.64 -12.58 10.73
C GLY A 135 -4.87 -13.00 11.98
N LEU A 136 -4.23 -12.03 12.63
CA LEU A 136 -3.40 -12.27 13.82
C LEU A 136 -4.17 -12.90 14.99
N LYS A 137 -5.49 -12.65 15.12
CA LYS A 137 -6.35 -13.33 16.10
C LYS A 137 -6.36 -14.85 15.97
N GLN A 138 -6.06 -15.39 14.77
CA GLN A 138 -5.98 -16.83 14.52
C GLN A 138 -4.53 -17.36 14.54
N SER A 139 -3.53 -16.49 14.74
CA SER A 139 -2.14 -16.91 14.84
C SER A 139 -1.78 -17.38 16.25
N ALA A 140 -0.77 -18.25 16.36
CA ALA A 140 -0.18 -18.61 17.65
C ALA A 140 0.81 -17.55 18.16
N TRP A 141 1.31 -16.69 17.26
CA TRP A 141 2.27 -15.65 17.59
C TRP A 141 1.68 -14.64 18.58
N ARG A 142 2.45 -14.35 19.64
CA ARG A 142 2.03 -13.52 20.78
C ARG A 142 0.66 -13.93 21.35
N GLY A 143 0.35 -15.24 21.33
CA GLY A 143 -0.91 -15.79 21.84
C GLY A 143 -2.14 -15.26 21.11
N GLY A 144 -2.03 -14.91 19.83
CA GLY A 144 -3.12 -14.34 19.03
C GLY A 144 -3.41 -12.86 19.31
N LYS A 145 -2.66 -12.23 20.22
CA LYS A 145 -2.84 -10.84 20.65
C LYS A 145 -1.90 -9.86 19.97
N GLY A 146 -1.11 -10.32 19.00
CA GLY A 146 -0.20 -9.46 18.25
C GLY A 146 -0.95 -8.44 17.39
N ASP A 147 -0.39 -7.24 17.26
CA ASP A 147 -0.88 -6.19 16.36
C ASP A 147 0.31 -5.52 15.70
N VAL A 148 0.63 -5.91 14.46
CA VAL A 148 1.80 -5.38 13.76
C VAL A 148 1.54 -3.98 13.22
N VAL A 149 0.29 -3.67 12.83
CA VAL A 149 -0.09 -2.31 12.44
C VAL A 149 0.08 -1.36 13.63
N GLY A 150 -0.39 -1.77 14.81
CA GLY A 150 -0.21 -1.03 16.06
C GLY A 150 1.26 -0.78 16.40
N ASP A 151 2.06 -1.84 16.41
CA ASP A 151 3.51 -1.76 16.64
C ASP A 151 4.18 -0.81 15.64
N PHE A 152 3.86 -0.92 14.35
CA PHE A 152 4.44 -0.10 13.28
C PHE A 152 4.11 1.38 13.44
N VAL A 153 2.84 1.71 13.69
CA VAL A 153 2.39 3.10 13.85
C VAL A 153 3.04 3.73 15.10
N ALA A 154 3.16 2.96 16.19
CA ALA A 154 3.85 3.42 17.39
C ALA A 154 5.34 3.70 17.12
N SER A 155 6.04 2.79 16.43
CA SER A 155 7.44 2.98 16.04
C SER A 155 7.66 4.18 15.12
N CYS A 156 6.76 4.40 14.15
CA CYS A 156 6.81 5.58 13.28
C CYS A 156 6.77 6.87 14.09
N ARG A 157 5.80 6.98 15.02
CA ARG A 157 5.64 8.16 15.89
C ARG A 157 6.87 8.38 16.78
N LYS A 158 7.40 7.31 17.37
CA LYS A 158 8.64 7.34 18.17
C LYS A 158 9.83 7.85 17.35
N ALA A 159 9.94 7.42 16.10
CA ALA A 159 11.00 7.83 15.18
C ALA A 159 10.76 9.17 14.48
N LYS A 160 9.60 9.84 14.73
CA LYS A 160 9.16 11.05 14.00
C LYS A 160 9.03 10.85 12.49
N VAL A 161 8.66 9.65 12.08
CA VAL A 161 8.32 9.29 10.70
C VAL A 161 6.79 9.27 10.56
N LEU A 162 6.27 9.83 9.48
CA LEU A 162 4.83 9.89 9.23
C LEU A 162 4.29 8.48 8.86
N PRO A 163 3.33 7.92 9.63
CA PRO A 163 2.83 6.57 9.39
C PRO A 163 1.77 6.57 8.28
N GLY A 164 1.84 5.60 7.37
CA GLY A 164 0.78 5.28 6.45
C GLY A 164 0.62 3.78 6.25
N LEU A 165 -0.45 3.38 5.58
CA LEU A 165 -0.83 1.98 5.41
C LEU A 165 -1.05 1.64 3.95
N PHE A 166 -0.64 0.44 3.57
CA PHE A 166 -0.96 -0.18 2.30
C PHE A 166 -2.08 -1.21 2.53
N PHE A 167 -3.11 -1.14 1.68
CA PHE A 167 -4.31 -1.97 1.75
C PHE A 167 -4.65 -2.51 0.36
N SER A 168 -4.95 -3.81 0.25
CA SER A 168 -5.23 -4.43 -1.06
C SER A 168 -6.70 -4.82 -1.16
N THR A 169 -7.41 -4.14 -2.08
CA THR A 169 -8.70 -4.61 -2.60
C THR A 169 -8.54 -5.33 -3.92
N HIS A 170 -7.38 -5.22 -4.57
CA HIS A 170 -7.07 -5.82 -5.87
C HIS A 170 -6.90 -7.35 -5.80
N ARG A 171 -6.25 -7.86 -4.75
CA ARG A 171 -5.95 -9.27 -4.56
C ARG A 171 -6.13 -9.71 -3.12
N ASN A 172 -6.81 -10.83 -2.94
CA ASN A 172 -7.03 -11.43 -1.63
C ASN A 172 -7.33 -12.92 -1.79
N VAL A 173 -6.35 -13.78 -1.49
CA VAL A 173 -6.51 -15.24 -1.61
C VAL A 173 -7.61 -15.78 -0.70
N ASN A 174 -7.75 -15.23 0.51
CA ASN A 174 -8.78 -15.65 1.46
C ASN A 174 -10.20 -15.42 0.94
N GLN A 175 -10.43 -14.32 0.23
CA GLN A 175 -11.72 -13.96 -0.38
C GLN A 175 -11.81 -14.31 -1.87
N THR A 176 -10.82 -15.01 -2.42
CA THR A 176 -10.69 -15.36 -3.86
C THR A 176 -10.72 -14.16 -4.81
N VAL A 177 -10.16 -13.03 -4.40
CA VAL A 177 -10.19 -11.79 -5.16
C VAL A 177 -9.02 -11.72 -6.12
N TRP A 178 -9.31 -11.34 -7.37
CA TRP A 178 -8.32 -11.04 -8.39
C TRP A 178 -8.83 -9.89 -9.26
N GLY A 179 -8.01 -8.86 -9.48
CA GLY A 179 -8.45 -7.73 -10.30
C GLY A 179 -9.63 -6.98 -9.68
N HIS A 180 -9.66 -6.86 -8.35
CA HIS A 180 -10.73 -6.23 -7.56
C HIS A 180 -12.05 -6.98 -7.46
N TYR A 181 -12.18 -8.14 -8.12
CA TYR A 181 -13.41 -8.93 -8.07
C TYR A 181 -13.21 -10.31 -7.44
N VAL A 182 -14.20 -10.75 -6.64
CA VAL A 182 -14.26 -12.11 -6.06
C VAL A 182 -14.40 -13.16 -7.16
N ASN A 183 -14.39 -14.46 -6.78
CA ASN A 183 -14.45 -15.58 -7.72
C ASN A 183 -13.35 -15.49 -8.80
N TRP A 184 -12.14 -15.16 -8.35
CA TRP A 184 -10.94 -14.99 -9.17
C TRP A 184 -11.14 -14.04 -10.36
N GLY A 185 -11.81 -12.90 -10.12
CA GLY A 185 -12.04 -11.87 -11.13
C GLY A 185 -13.39 -11.94 -11.84
N LYS A 186 -14.23 -12.93 -11.53
CA LYS A 186 -15.53 -13.16 -12.20
C LYS A 186 -16.74 -12.71 -11.38
N GLY A 187 -16.52 -12.08 -10.23
CA GLY A 187 -17.55 -11.75 -9.26
C GLY A 187 -18.26 -10.41 -9.47
N LYS A 188 -17.90 -9.62 -10.49
CA LYS A 188 -18.48 -8.28 -10.70
C LYS A 188 -20.02 -8.32 -10.73
N GLY A 189 -20.68 -7.50 -9.92
CA GLY A 189 -22.14 -7.41 -9.85
C GLY A 189 -22.83 -8.58 -9.17
N THR A 190 -22.09 -9.48 -8.52
CA THR A 190 -22.67 -10.59 -7.76
C THR A 190 -22.88 -10.21 -6.28
N PRO A 191 -23.83 -10.86 -5.57
CA PRO A 191 -23.97 -10.66 -4.12
C PRO A 191 -22.69 -10.97 -3.32
N GLY A 192 -21.82 -11.84 -3.87
CA GLY A 192 -20.52 -12.14 -3.30
C GLY A 192 -19.57 -10.94 -3.35
N GLN A 193 -19.64 -10.13 -4.41
CA GLN A 193 -18.87 -8.89 -4.52
C GLN A 193 -19.35 -7.85 -3.51
N ASP A 194 -20.66 -7.66 -3.38
CA ASP A 194 -21.21 -6.71 -2.40
C ASP A 194 -20.84 -7.10 -0.96
N LYS A 195 -20.80 -8.40 -0.67
CA LYS A 195 -20.30 -8.91 0.61
C LYS A 195 -18.81 -8.58 0.81
N TYR A 196 -17.99 -8.73 -0.22
CA TYR A 196 -16.56 -8.39 -0.13
C TYR A 196 -16.34 -6.88 0.04
N ASN A 197 -17.10 -6.04 -0.66
CA ASN A 197 -17.04 -4.59 -0.53
C ASN A 197 -17.33 -4.17 0.93
N ARG A 198 -18.39 -4.70 1.55
CA ARG A 198 -18.70 -4.47 2.98
C ARG A 198 -17.59 -4.95 3.93
N ILE A 199 -16.93 -6.07 3.61
CA ILE A 199 -15.77 -6.55 4.37
C ILE A 199 -14.61 -5.55 4.26
N ALA A 200 -14.30 -5.09 3.04
CA ALA A 200 -13.22 -4.14 2.80
C ALA A 200 -13.49 -2.79 3.47
N GLU A 201 -14.72 -2.29 3.42
CA GLU A 201 -15.18 -1.07 4.13
C GLU A 201 -15.00 -1.21 5.64
N LYS A 202 -15.39 -2.37 6.22
CA LYS A 202 -15.19 -2.64 7.65
C LYS A 202 -13.70 -2.65 8.02
N GLN A 203 -12.88 -3.37 7.26
CA GLN A 203 -11.42 -3.40 7.47
C GLN A 203 -10.81 -1.99 7.39
N PHE A 204 -11.21 -1.23 6.38
CA PHE A 204 -10.72 0.12 6.16
C PHE A 204 -11.13 1.04 7.32
N THR A 205 -12.39 0.94 7.77
CA THR A 205 -12.88 1.69 8.93
C THR A 205 -12.06 1.38 10.18
N GLU A 206 -11.83 0.09 10.50
CA GLU A 206 -11.00 -0.32 11.63
C GLU A 206 -9.59 0.30 11.58
N LEU A 207 -8.96 0.31 10.40
CA LEU A 207 -7.61 0.87 10.21
C LEU A 207 -7.60 2.40 10.33
N MET A 208 -8.62 3.09 9.80
CA MET A 208 -8.68 4.55 9.81
C MET A 208 -9.07 5.13 11.17
N THR A 209 -9.80 4.38 12.00
CA THR A 209 -10.25 4.85 13.33
C THR A 209 -9.41 4.29 14.48
N GLY A 210 -8.78 3.13 14.31
CA GLY A 210 -8.11 2.41 15.40
C GLY A 210 -6.68 2.86 15.70
N TYR A 211 -6.00 3.50 14.74
CA TYR A 211 -4.56 3.75 14.85
C TYR A 211 -4.19 5.24 14.96
N GLY A 212 -5.18 6.14 15.09
CA GLY A 212 -4.97 7.59 15.08
C GLY A 212 -4.64 8.14 13.68
N PRO A 213 -4.19 9.41 13.57
CA PRO A 213 -3.95 10.03 12.28
C PRO A 213 -2.89 9.29 11.46
N LEU A 214 -3.23 9.02 10.20
CA LEU A 214 -2.36 8.44 9.19
C LEU A 214 -2.08 9.48 8.11
N PHE A 215 -0.85 9.48 7.60
CA PHE A 215 -0.38 10.40 6.58
C PHE A 215 -0.84 10.00 5.18
N HIS A 216 -0.81 8.70 4.87
CA HIS A 216 -1.08 8.20 3.53
C HIS A 216 -1.69 6.79 3.58
N VAL A 217 -2.68 6.55 2.74
CA VAL A 217 -3.20 5.22 2.43
C VAL A 217 -2.85 4.89 0.98
N TRP A 218 -2.18 3.77 0.77
CA TRP A 218 -1.93 3.22 -0.56
C TRP A 218 -2.90 2.06 -0.82
N PHE A 219 -3.79 2.21 -1.81
CA PHE A 219 -4.56 1.09 -2.33
C PHE A 219 -3.79 0.36 -3.43
N ASP A 220 -3.51 -0.93 -3.22
CA ASP A 220 -2.84 -1.79 -4.18
C ASP A 220 -3.56 -1.81 -5.53
N ALA A 221 -2.90 -1.36 -6.59
CA ALA A 221 -3.51 -1.15 -7.90
C ALA A 221 -4.81 -0.29 -7.89
N GLY A 222 -4.98 0.58 -6.89
CA GLY A 222 -6.15 1.42 -6.71
C GLY A 222 -7.37 0.68 -6.14
N ASN A 223 -8.52 1.35 -6.15
CA ASN A 223 -9.81 0.76 -5.78
C ASN A 223 -10.83 0.97 -6.89
N LYS A 224 -11.85 0.10 -6.97
CA LYS A 224 -12.96 0.27 -7.90
C LYS A 224 -13.99 1.22 -7.35
N THR A 225 -14.54 2.08 -8.21
CA THR A 225 -15.63 2.97 -7.81
C THR A 225 -16.95 2.20 -7.72
N PRO A 226 -18.00 2.76 -7.08
CA PRO A 226 -19.33 2.15 -7.06
C PRO A 226 -19.88 1.85 -8.47
N SER A 227 -19.65 2.74 -9.45
CA SER A 227 -20.06 2.51 -10.85
C SER A 227 -19.30 1.36 -11.52
N GLU A 228 -18.13 1.00 -11.01
CA GLU A 228 -17.35 -0.14 -11.49
C GLU A 228 -17.67 -1.44 -10.73
N GLY A 229 -18.51 -1.40 -9.70
CA GLY A 229 -18.85 -2.52 -8.83
C GLY A 229 -17.96 -2.65 -7.57
N GLY A 230 -17.21 -1.60 -7.24
CA GLY A 230 -16.49 -1.49 -5.97
C GLY A 230 -17.38 -0.97 -4.83
N GLY A 231 -16.81 -0.97 -3.61
CA GLY A 231 -17.37 -0.32 -2.42
C GLY A 231 -16.70 1.02 -2.17
#